data_AF-A0A972TQT8-F1
#
_entry.id   AF-A0A972TQT8-F1
#
_cell.length_a   1.000
_cell.length_b   1.000
_cell.length_c   1.000
_cell.angle_alpha   90.00
_cell.angle_beta   90.00
_cell.angle_gamma   90.00
#
_symmetry.space_group_name_H-M   'P 1'
#
loop_
_entity.id
_entity.type
_entity.pdbx_description
1 polymer ?
#
loop_
_entity_poly.entity_id
_entity_poly.type
_entity_poly.pdbx_seq_one_letter_code
_entity_poly.pdbx_strand_id
1 'polypeptide(L)'
;HVVFLSVFKRVKGKPFDKQMEKLSKVGTIDMRIDYLRPGSGKQFTATGWILRTGGKVAVTRMELRNEENILIAVGTGTYTVG
;
A
#
# COMPACT_ATOMS: atom_id res chain seq x y z
N HIS A 1 1.37 -6.03 0.05
CA HIS A 1 1.05 -4.66 0.52
C HIS A 1 2.33 -3.82 0.63
N VAL A 2 2.46 -2.72 -0.12
CA VAL A 2 3.73 -1.96 -0.21
C VAL A 2 4.16 -1.34 1.12
N VAL A 3 3.20 -0.88 1.95
CA VAL A 3 3.51 -0.31 3.28
C VAL A 3 4.06 -1.37 4.22
N PHE A 4 3.47 -2.57 4.23
CA PHE A 4 3.95 -3.67 5.08
C PHE A 4 5.41 -4.00 4.76
N LEU A 5 5.74 -4.14 3.47
CA LEU A 5 7.12 -4.39 3.03
C LEU A 5 8.07 -3.25 3.44
N SER A 6 7.61 -2.01 3.39
CA SER A 6 8.41 -0.85 3.82
C SER A 6 8.70 -0.87 5.33
N VAL A 7 7.72 -1.25 6.16
CA VAL A 7 7.88 -1.37 7.61
C VAL A 7 8.77 -2.57 7.94
N PHE A 8 8.56 -3.71 7.30
CA PHE A 8 9.38 -4.91 7.46
C PHE A 8 10.86 -4.62 7.21
N LYS A 9 11.19 -3.92 6.12
CA LYS A 9 12.57 -3.50 5.83
C LYS A 9 13.17 -2.61 6.92
N ARG A 10 12.38 -1.71 7.53
CA ARG A 10 12.83 -0.82 8.61
C ARG A 10 13.05 -1.52 9.96
N VAL A 11 12.33 -2.61 10.22
CA VAL A 11 12.45 -3.36 11.48
C VAL A 11 13.35 -4.58 11.38
N LYS A 12 13.88 -4.90 10.17
CA LYS A 12 14.86 -5.97 9.97
C LYS A 12 16.07 -5.75 10.91
N GLY A 13 16.49 -6.81 11.60
CA GLY A 13 17.61 -6.77 12.55
C GLY A 13 17.23 -6.41 14.00
N LYS A 14 15.96 -6.10 14.28
CA LYS A 14 15.44 -5.98 15.65
C LYS A 14 15.00 -7.34 16.20
N PRO A 15 14.92 -7.52 17.53
CA PRO A 15 14.34 -8.72 18.13
C PRO A 15 12.92 -9.00 17.62
N PHE A 16 12.58 -10.28 17.47
CA PHE A 16 11.34 -10.73 16.84
C PHE A 16 10.08 -10.07 17.45
N ASP A 17 10.01 -9.95 18.78
CA ASP A 17 8.87 -9.33 19.46
C ASP A 17 8.67 -7.86 19.04
N LYS A 18 9.76 -7.10 18.90
CA LYS A 18 9.70 -5.70 18.45
C LYS A 18 9.39 -5.57 16.97
N GLN A 19 9.73 -6.58 16.16
CA GLN A 19 9.32 -6.62 14.76
C GLN A 19 7.82 -6.84 14.67
N MET A 20 7.31 -7.83 15.41
CA MET A 20 5.89 -8.15 15.44
C MET A 20 5.05 -6.98 15.97
N GLU A 21 5.49 -6.34 17.06
CA GLU A 21 4.83 -5.16 17.64
C GLU A 21 4.70 -4.00 16.64
N LYS A 22 5.69 -3.80 15.77
CA LYS A 22 5.66 -2.73 14.76
C LYS A 22 4.83 -3.11 13.54
N LEU A 23 4.87 -4.38 13.12
CA LEU A 23 4.10 -4.86 11.98
C LEU A 23 2.60 -4.91 12.29
N SER A 24 2.23 -5.24 13.52
CA SER A 24 0.82 -5.26 13.95
C SER A 24 0.16 -3.88 13.96
N LYS A 25 0.94 -2.80 14.03
CA LYS A 25 0.46 -1.41 13.97
C LYS A 25 0.23 -0.90 12.55
N VAL A 26 0.49 -1.72 11.52
CA VAL A 26 0.18 -1.36 10.14
C VAL A 26 -1.31 -1.49 9.90
N GLY A 27 -1.96 -0.36 9.59
CA GLY A 27 -3.38 -0.30 9.32
C GLY A 27 -3.70 0.78 8.30
N THR A 28 -4.84 0.67 7.63
CA THR A 28 -5.33 1.71 6.71
C THR A 28 -6.02 2.80 7.52
N ILE A 29 -5.63 4.06 7.32
CA ILE A 29 -6.28 5.23 7.93
C ILE A 29 -7.39 5.72 6.99
N ASP A 30 -7.01 6.01 5.75
CA ASP A 30 -7.92 6.48 4.71
C ASP A 30 -7.46 5.99 3.34
N MET A 31 -8.40 5.97 2.40
CA MET A 31 -8.13 5.64 1.01
C MET A 31 -9.05 6.45 0.11
N ARG A 32 -8.50 6.97 -0.97
CA ARG A 32 -9.25 7.60 -2.06
C ARG A 32 -8.98 6.84 -3.34
N ILE A 33 -10.04 6.53 -4.08
CA ILE A 33 -9.99 5.84 -5.36
C ILE A 33 -10.71 6.68 -6.40
N ASP A 34 -10.04 6.93 -7.52
CA ASP A 34 -10.64 7.54 -8.70
C ASP A 34 -10.86 6.44 -9.74
N TYR A 35 -12.12 6.11 -10.00
CA TYR A 35 -12.50 5.15 -11.03
C TYR A 35 -12.53 5.84 -12.39
N LEU A 36 -11.70 5.37 -13.31
CA LEU A 36 -11.54 5.98 -14.63
C LEU A 36 -12.38 5.24 -15.68
N ARG A 37 -12.53 3.93 -15.52
CA ARG A 37 -13.19 3.05 -16.48
C ARG A 37 -13.95 1.93 -15.74
N PRO A 38 -14.97 1.31 -16.37
CA PRO A 38 -15.56 0.09 -15.86
C PRO A 38 -14.50 -0.99 -15.62
N GLY A 39 -14.67 -1.82 -14.59
CA GLY A 39 -13.78 -2.92 -14.23
C GLY A 39 -13.91 -4.12 -15.18
N SER A 40 -13.73 -3.90 -16.49
CA SER A 40 -13.79 -4.92 -17.52
C SER A 40 -12.41 -5.54 -17.76
N GLY A 41 -12.36 -6.87 -17.78
CA GLY A 41 -11.14 -7.66 -17.93
C GLY A 41 -11.27 -8.99 -17.23
N LYS A 42 -10.37 -9.93 -17.54
CA LYS A 42 -10.30 -11.25 -16.91
C LYS A 42 -9.41 -11.24 -15.67
N GLN A 43 -8.41 -10.37 -15.64
CA GLN A 43 -7.45 -10.27 -14.54
C GLN A 43 -7.08 -8.82 -14.28
N PHE A 44 -6.79 -8.49 -13.03
CA PHE A 44 -6.40 -7.15 -12.64
C PHE A 44 -5.12 -7.17 -11.81
N THR A 45 -4.22 -6.24 -12.09
CA THR A 45 -2.97 -6.03 -11.37
C THR A 45 -3.02 -4.68 -10.67
N ALA A 46 -2.90 -4.71 -9.35
CA ALA A 46 -2.74 -3.52 -8.52
C ALA A 46 -1.26 -3.30 -8.21
N THR A 47 -0.71 -2.16 -8.65
CA THR A 47 0.67 -1.75 -8.34
C THR A 47 0.64 -0.55 -7.42
N GLY A 48 1.49 -0.54 -6.39
CA GLY A 48 1.53 0.53 -5.41
C GLY A 48 2.95 0.96 -5.06
N TRP A 49 3.11 2.26 -4.85
CA TRP A 49 4.37 2.90 -4.49
C TRP A 49 4.20 3.72 -3.23
N ILE A 50 5.23 3.73 -2.38
CA ILE A 50 5.31 4.68 -1.26
C ILE A 50 5.60 6.07 -1.85
N LEU A 51 4.75 7.05 -1.53
CA LEU A 51 5.05 8.46 -1.78
C LEU A 51 5.83 9.07 -0.62
N ARG A 52 5.46 8.74 0.61
CA ARG A 52 6.09 9.26 1.83
C ARG A 52 5.98 8.24 2.97
N THR A 53 7.03 8.12 3.78
CA THR A 53 6.97 7.33 5.03
C THR A 53 7.53 8.12 6.21
N GLY A 54 6.64 8.57 7.10
CA GLY A 54 7.00 9.18 8.38
C GLY A 54 7.23 8.16 9.49
N GLY A 55 7.27 8.63 10.74
CA GLY A 55 7.42 7.77 11.94
C GLY A 55 6.13 7.09 12.40
N LYS A 56 4.96 7.66 12.07
CA LYS A 56 3.63 7.12 12.42
C LYS A 56 2.72 6.88 11.21
N VAL A 57 2.95 7.59 10.10
CA VAL A 57 2.06 7.57 8.93
C VAL A 57 2.86 7.36 7.66
N ALA A 58 2.34 6.55 6.75
CA ALA A 58 2.83 6.37 5.38
C ALA A 58 1.73 6.70 4.36
N VAL A 59 2.12 7.26 3.21
CA VAL A 59 1.23 7.60 2.11
C VAL A 59 1.67 6.83 0.86
N THR A 60 0.72 6.26 0.13
CA THR A 60 0.96 5.50 -1.09
C THR A 60 0.17 6.06 -2.26
N ARG A 61 0.68 5.84 -3.47
CA ARG A 61 -0.08 5.91 -4.72
C ARG A 61 -0.23 4.51 -5.28
N MET A 62 -1.37 4.22 -5.88
CA MET A 62 -1.72 2.91 -6.44
C MET A 62 -2.34 3.08 -7.82
N GLU A 63 -2.15 2.07 -8.65
CA GLU A 63 -2.78 1.95 -9.97
C GLU A 63 -3.36 0.54 -10.11
N LEU A 64 -4.57 0.45 -10.65
CA LEU A 64 -5.23 -0.81 -11.00
C LEU A 64 -5.35 -0.90 -12.52
N ARG A 65 -4.78 -1.96 -13.10
CA ARG A 65 -4.80 -2.20 -14.54
C ARG A 65 -5.36 -3.58 -14.84
N ASN A 66 -6.01 -3.77 -15.98
CA ASN A 66 -6.43 -5.09 -16.44
C ASN A 66 -5.29 -5.82 -17.18
N GLU A 67 -5.56 -7.02 -17.72
CA GLU A 67 -4.59 -7.82 -18.48
C GLU A 67 -4.11 -7.17 -19.78
N GLU A 68 -4.90 -6.26 -20.36
CA GLU A 68 -4.56 -5.45 -21.53
C GLU A 68 -3.79 -4.17 -21.14
N ASN A 69 -3.37 -4.07 -19.88
CA ASN A 69 -2.67 -2.92 -19.29
C ASN A 69 -3.50 -1.61 -19.28
N ILE A 70 -4.80 -1.71 -19.49
CA ILE A 70 -5.73 -0.57 -19.43
C ILE A 70 -5.89 -0.13 -17.98
N LEU A 71 -5.66 1.16 -17.72
CA LEU A 71 -5.84 1.75 -16.40
C LEU A 71 -7.33 1.86 -16.05
N ILE A 72 -7.73 1.17 -15.00
CA ILE A 72 -9.13 1.08 -14.53
C ILE A 72 -9.39 2.10 -13.43
N ALA A 73 -8.46 2.18 -12.47
CA ALA A 73 -8.56 3.11 -11.34
C ALA A 73 -7.17 3.54 -10.87
N VAL A 74 -7.11 4.71 -10.25
CA VAL A 74 -5.95 5.16 -9.47
C VAL A 74 -6.36 5.36 -8.03
N GLY A 75 -5.40 5.26 -7.12
CA GLY A 75 -5.67 5.38 -5.70
C GLY A 75 -4.56 6.08 -4.94
N THR A 76 -4.94 6.73 -3.84
CA THR A 76 -4.02 7.20 -2.82
C THR A 76 -4.47 6.62 -1.49
N GLY A 77 -3.53 6.12 -0.68
CA GLY A 77 -3.84 5.55 0.62
C GLY A 77 -2.94 6.08 1.71
N THR A 78 -3.49 6.31 2.89
CA THR A 78 -2.75 6.70 4.09
C THR A 78 -2.82 5.57 5.11
N TYR A 79 -1.70 5.24 5.75
CA TYR A 79 -1.57 4.07 6.61
C TYR A 79 -0.86 4.42 7.91
N THR A 80 -1.26 3.81 9.02
CA THR A 80 -0.47 3.79 10.26
C THR A 80 0.75 2.90 10.08
N VAL A 81 1.90 3.29 10.64
CA VAL A 81 3.17 2.53 10.58
C VAL A 81 4.00 2.64 11.88
N GLY A 82 3.41 3.16 12.95
CA GLY A 82 4.10 3.52 14.20
C GLY A 82 3.54 2.83 15.41
#